data_AF-A0A534T1L0-F1
#
_entry.id   AF-A0A534T1L0-F1
#
_cell.length_a   1.000
_cell.length_b   1.000
_cell.length_c   1.000
_cell.angle_alpha   90.00
_cell.angle_beta   90.00
_cell.angle_gamma   90.00
#
_symmetry.space_group_name_H-M   'P 1'
#
loop_
_entity.id
_entity.type
_entity.pdbx_description
1 polymer ?
#
loop_
_entity_poly.entity_id
_entity_poly.type
_entity_poly.pdbx_seq_one_letter_code
_entity_poly.pdbx_strand_id
1 'polypeptide(L)'
;MKRRRTSGMGRIFRRRSRFTGKELSTWWIAYFVDGKERREAAHSTEYEVAKRLLRKRLNALSEGTYTGPERERITVAALLD
;
A
#
# COMPACT_ATOMS: atom_id res chain seq x y z
N MET A 1 -19.93 -23.31 -2.79
CA MET A 1 -19.62 -21.87 -2.90
C MET A 1 -18.10 -21.65 -2.94
N LYS A 2 -17.53 -21.36 -4.12
CA LYS A 2 -16.12 -20.94 -4.22
C LYS A 2 -16.00 -19.56 -3.58
N ARG A 3 -15.34 -19.46 -2.41
CA ARG A 3 -14.91 -18.17 -1.85
C ARG A 3 -14.11 -17.46 -2.94
N ARG A 4 -14.69 -16.44 -3.58
CA ARG A 4 -13.95 -15.51 -4.42
C ARG A 4 -12.91 -14.89 -3.51
N ARG A 5 -11.69 -15.44 -3.54
CA ARG A 5 -10.54 -14.76 -2.97
C ARG A 5 -10.51 -13.41 -3.68
N THR A 6 -10.68 -12.33 -2.95
CA THR A 6 -10.49 -10.94 -3.39
C THR A 6 -8.99 -10.70 -3.71
N SER A 7 -8.37 -11.65 -4.41
CA SER A 7 -6.92 -11.80 -4.61
C SER A 7 -6.48 -11.21 -5.96
N GLY A 8 -7.34 -10.44 -6.63
CA GLY A 8 -7.01 -9.83 -7.92
C GLY A 8 -6.55 -8.38 -7.86
N MET A 9 -6.86 -7.64 -6.78
CA MET A 9 -6.66 -6.18 -6.79
C MET A 9 -5.35 -5.70 -6.15
N GLY A 10 -4.57 -6.58 -5.49
CA GLY A 10 -3.29 -6.21 -4.92
C GLY A 10 -2.49 -7.36 -4.33
N ARG A 11 -1.23 -7.08 -3.99
CA ARG A 11 -0.26 -8.04 -3.41
C ARG A 11 0.55 -7.39 -2.29
N ILE A 12 1.03 -8.21 -1.37
CA ILE A 12 1.97 -7.83 -0.31
C ILE A 12 3.30 -8.50 -0.60
N PHE A 13 4.40 -7.76 -0.51
CA PHE A 13 5.73 -8.25 -0.87
C PHE A 13 6.82 -7.54 -0.08
N ARG A 14 8.03 -8.12 -0.05
CA ARG A 14 9.24 -7.43 0.42
C ARG A 14 10.10 -7.07 -0.77
N ARG A 15 10.74 -5.89 -0.69
CA ARG A 15 11.73 -5.48 -1.68
C ARG A 15 13.08 -6.06 -1.33
N ARG A 16 13.93 -6.28 -2.34
CA ARG A 16 15.33 -6.62 -2.15
C ARG A 16 16.19 -5.36 -2.15
N SER A 17 17.18 -5.33 -1.26
CA SER A 17 18.22 -4.31 -1.26
C SER A 17 19.04 -4.40 -2.55
N ARG A 18 19.23 -3.27 -3.23
CA ARG A 18 20.08 -3.21 -4.43
C ARG A 18 21.57 -3.33 -4.09
N PHE A 19 21.95 -3.01 -2.84
CA PHE A 19 23.34 -3.02 -2.39
C PHE A 19 23.76 -4.38 -1.85
N THR A 20 22.88 -5.07 -1.12
CA THR A 20 23.21 -6.32 -0.42
C THR A 20 22.50 -7.55 -0.98
N GLY A 21 21.52 -7.37 -1.89
CA GLY A 21 20.70 -8.45 -2.44
C GLY A 21 19.68 -9.07 -1.45
N LYS A 22 19.77 -8.74 -0.15
CA LYS A 22 18.93 -9.29 0.91
C LYS A 22 17.53 -8.66 0.91
N GLU A 23 16.55 -9.39 1.42
CA GLU A 23 15.19 -8.86 1.62
C GLU A 23 15.19 -7.75 2.68
N LEU A 24 14.51 -6.65 2.37
CA LEU A 24 14.23 -5.59 3.32
C LEU A 24 13.15 -6.06 4.30
N SER A 25 13.30 -5.70 5.56
CA SER A 25 12.37 -6.07 6.62
C SER A 25 11.00 -5.41 6.44
N THR A 26 10.97 -4.23 5.83
CA THR A 26 9.75 -3.46 5.55
C THR A 26 8.88 -4.15 4.51
N TRP A 27 7.61 -4.36 4.86
CA TRP A 27 6.60 -4.83 3.92
C TRP A 27 6.13 -3.73 2.98
N TRP A 28 5.78 -4.12 1.77
CA TRP A 28 5.22 -3.27 0.72
C TRP A 28 3.91 -3.86 0.25
N ILE A 29 3.02 -2.98 -0.20
CA ILE A 29 1.77 -3.34 -0.86
C ILE A 29 1.83 -2.85 -2.30
N ALA A 30 1.22 -3.60 -3.22
CA ALA A 30 0.91 -3.14 -4.55
C ALA A 30 -0.59 -3.31 -4.79
N TYR A 31 -1.20 -2.36 -5.48
CA TYR A 31 -2.63 -2.37 -5.82
C TYR A 31 -2.86 -1.56 -7.09
N PHE A 32 -4.01 -1.73 -7.74
CA PHE A 32 -4.32 -1.04 -8.99
C PHE A 32 -5.25 0.15 -8.77
N VAL A 33 -4.91 1.28 -9.37
CA VAL A 33 -5.71 2.51 -9.39
C VAL A 33 -5.85 2.92 -10.85
N ASP A 34 -7.08 2.97 -11.36
CA ASP A 34 -7.36 3.31 -12.76
C ASP A 34 -6.51 2.50 -13.77
N GLY A 35 -6.37 1.20 -13.53
CA GLY A 35 -5.57 0.29 -14.34
C GLY A 35 -4.04 0.40 -14.16
N LYS A 36 -3.54 1.31 -13.31
CA LYS A 36 -2.12 1.48 -13.04
C LYS A 36 -1.71 0.84 -11.72
N GLU A 37 -0.65 0.02 -11.73
CA GLU A 37 -0.09 -0.54 -10.49
C GLU A 37 0.55 0.59 -9.66
N ARG A 38 0.08 0.75 -8.43
CA ARG A 38 0.66 1.60 -7.39
C ARG A 38 1.32 0.73 -6.33
N ARG A 39 2.44 1.21 -5.80
CA ARG A 39 3.22 0.53 -4.76
C ARG A 39 3.42 1.47 -3.59
N GLU A 40 3.24 0.97 -2.39
CA GLU A 40 3.29 1.74 -1.16
C GLU A 40 4.00 0.92 -0.07
N ALA A 41 4.91 1.55 0.67
CA ALA A 41 5.55 0.90 1.80
C ALA A 41 4.57 0.85 2.98
N ALA A 42 4.51 -0.27 3.69
CA ALA A 42 3.74 -0.37 4.93
C ALA A 42 4.45 0.29 6.13
N HIS A 43 5.70 0.73 5.93
CA HIS A 43 6.57 1.33 6.97
C HIS A 43 6.69 0.47 8.24
N SER A 44 6.47 -0.84 8.12
CA SER A 44 6.50 -1.79 9.24
C SER A 44 7.07 -3.14 8.80
N THR A 45 7.67 -3.84 9.75
CA THR A 45 8.13 -5.23 9.62
C THR A 45 7.02 -6.25 9.86
N GLU A 46 5.87 -5.79 10.34
CA GLU A 46 4.71 -6.60 10.69
C GLU A 46 3.83 -6.83 9.46
N TYR A 47 3.61 -8.09 9.10
CA TYR A 47 2.80 -8.44 7.92
C TYR A 47 1.35 -7.96 8.06
N GLU A 48 0.79 -8.05 9.28
CA GLU A 48 -0.58 -7.61 9.56
C GLU A 48 -0.75 -6.09 9.34
N VAL A 49 0.28 -5.28 9.55
CA VAL A 49 0.25 -3.83 9.22
C VAL A 49 0.10 -3.63 7.72
N ALA A 50 0.89 -4.35 6.91
CA ALA A 50 0.79 -4.28 5.45
C ALA A 50 -0.57 -4.77 4.93
N LYS A 51 -1.11 -5.83 5.53
CA LYS A 51 -2.43 -6.37 5.18
C LYS A 51 -3.55 -5.39 5.51
N ARG A 52 -3.50 -4.73 6.67
CA ARG A 52 -4.45 -3.68 7.06
C ARG A 52 -4.35 -2.49 6.10
N LEU A 53 -3.14 -2.07 5.75
CA LEU A 53 -2.92 -0.98 4.79
C LEU A 53 -3.49 -1.33 3.41
N LEU A 54 -3.20 -2.51 2.88
CA LEU A 54 -3.74 -2.95 1.60
C LEU A 54 -5.27 -2.95 1.61
N ARG A 55 -5.88 -3.49 2.66
CA ARG A 55 -7.33 -3.49 2.81
C ARG A 55 -7.91 -2.08 2.87
N LYS A 56 -7.26 -1.16 3.61
CA LYS A 56 -7.64 0.27 3.67
C LYS A 56 -7.62 0.90 2.28
N ARG A 57 -6.56 0.69 1.49
CA ARG A 57 -6.45 1.24 0.12
C ARG A 57 -7.49 0.65 -0.82
N LEU A 58 -7.72 -0.66 -0.78
CA LEU A 58 -8.74 -1.32 -1.61
C LEU A 58 -10.16 -0.86 -1.26
N ASN A 59 -10.47 -0.68 0.02
CA ASN A 59 -11.76 -0.14 0.45
C ASN A 59 -11.94 1.30 -0.06
N ALA A 60 -10.94 2.16 0.11
CA ALA A 60 -11.00 3.54 -0.38
C ALA A 60 -11.17 3.62 -1.90
N LEU A 61 -10.56 2.69 -2.66
CA LEU A 61 -10.75 2.59 -4.11
C LEU A 61 -12.18 2.14 -4.45
N SER A 62 -12.71 1.17 -3.73
CA SER A 62 -14.09 0.70 -3.91
C SER A 62 -15.12 1.78 -3.57
N GLU A 63 -14.82 2.66 -2.63
CA GLU A 63 -15.68 3.77 -2.22
C GLU A 63 -15.50 5.03 -3.10
N GLY A 64 -14.51 5.06 -3.99
CA GLY A 64 -14.16 6.26 -4.77
C GLY A 64 -13.51 7.37 -3.93
N THR A 65 -13.13 7.09 -2.69
CA THR A 65 -12.51 8.04 -1.74
C THR A 65 -10.98 7.95 -1.74
N TYR A 66 -10.39 7.12 -2.60
CA TYR A 66 -8.95 6.99 -2.69
C TYR A 66 -8.29 8.29 -3.14
N THR A 67 -7.46 8.85 -2.26
CA THR A 67 -6.76 10.13 -2.49
C THR A 67 -5.28 9.98 -2.83
N GLY A 68 -4.79 8.75 -3.00
CA GLY A 68 -3.37 8.49 -3.18
C GLY A 68 -2.57 8.47 -1.87
N PRO A 69 -1.37 7.87 -1.88
CA PRO A 69 -0.40 7.98 -0.79
C PRO A 69 0.17 9.41 -0.62
N GLU A 70 -0.20 10.34 -1.51
CA GLU A 70 0.33 11.71 -1.52
C GLU A 70 -0.58 12.73 -0.80
N ARG A 71 -1.83 12.39 -0.44
CA ARG A 71 -2.69 13.26 0.39
C ARG A 71 -2.43 13.19 1.90
N GLU A 72 -1.53 12.32 2.37
CA GLU A 72 -0.92 12.49 3.71
C GLU A 72 0.21 13.54 3.71
N ARG A 73 0.49 14.22 2.58
CA ARG A 73 1.36 15.41 2.56
C ARG A 73 0.66 16.68 3.05
N ILE A 74 -0.61 16.67 3.45
CA ILE A 74 -1.27 17.85 4.03
C ILE A 74 -1.09 17.94 5.56
N THR A 75 0.04 17.47 6.08
CA THR A 75 0.72 18.20 7.18
C THR A 75 1.66 19.29 6.63
N VAL A 76 1.66 19.57 5.33
CA VAL A 76 2.22 20.83 4.77
C VAL A 76 1.25 22.02 4.95
N ALA A 77 0.09 21.82 5.60
CA ALA A 77 -0.63 22.95 6.22
C ALA A 77 0.00 23.40 7.56
N ALA A 78 1.10 22.77 8.01
CA ALA A 78 1.79 23.11 9.26
C ALA A 78 3.07 23.97 9.06
N LEU A 79 3.29 24.58 7.89
CA LEU A 79 4.48 25.41 7.61
C LEU A 79 4.15 26.66 6.75
N LEU A 80 3.02 27.31 7.02
CA LEU A 80 2.71 28.66 6.55
C LEU A 80 1.97 29.46 7.65
N ASP A 81 2.52 29.39 8.87
CA ASP A 81 2.45 30.47 9.87
C ASP A 81 3.82 30.57 10.56
#